data_AF-A0A1E5T0B1-F1
#
_entry.id   AF-A0A1E5T0B1-F1
#
_cell.length_a   1.000
_cell.length_b   1.000
_cell.length_c   1.000
_cell.angle_alpha   90.00
_cell.angle_beta   90.00
_cell.angle_gamma   90.00
#
_symmetry.space_group_name_H-M   'P 1'
#
loop_
_entity.id
_entity.type
_entity.pdbx_description
1 polymer ?
#
loop_
_entity_poly.entity_id
_entity_poly.type
_entity_poly.pdbx_seq_one_letter_code
_entity_poly.pdbx_strand_id
1 'polypeptide(L)'
;MKKRIQIALFLTLFIGLLGCGSSDTSNSLSLKPVNGLVTFQLDQSTSNVSDGLQYFFDEKTGQELLFSLNTIKNEIQVFDFERNELIKRLAFDVEGPRGVGSIGAFYVHGLDSLLLFPNSGGKLFLVSSIDESLNSIEYQVPEGYGSAEVSTTFFSAKPLVKNGKLIAKTLYQGNYSTVTNQELSRRHTSYAIDLKSGVTNLLSPTFPDDYMRSMKKHFQFSFSATENGIAYSFWGDHNLYFLKDENAQLEEKLARSEALVTEWEALPLGGSRMDRAKYFAGSAHYGNIIYDPYREVYYRFAFPKVEVEDGADIGVLARFPSKFSVMVLSKDLNLIGETELSQTGQYVVSNAFVGRDGLYLSVNHPENEENEEDYLSFKLFKLK
;
A
#
# COMPACT_ATOMS: atom_id res chain seq x y z
N MET A 1 -58.76 56.36 -37.20
CA MET A 1 -59.24 55.94 -35.86
C MET A 1 -60.23 54.80 -36.06
N LYS A 2 -60.15 53.57 -35.56
CA LYS A 2 -59.23 52.81 -34.69
C LYS A 2 -59.11 51.42 -35.36
N LYS A 3 -57.91 50.91 -35.64
CA LYS A 3 -57.72 49.51 -36.08
C LYS A 3 -57.84 48.60 -34.87
N ARG A 4 -58.82 47.69 -34.88
CA ARG A 4 -58.90 46.53 -33.97
C ARG A 4 -57.94 45.46 -34.51
N ILE A 5 -56.98 45.05 -33.69
CA ILE A 5 -56.13 43.89 -33.97
C ILE A 5 -56.86 42.68 -33.39
N GLN A 6 -57.30 41.77 -34.27
CA GLN A 6 -57.78 40.45 -33.90
C GLN A 6 -56.60 39.48 -33.89
N ILE A 7 -56.54 38.74 -32.80
CA ILE A 7 -55.65 37.63 -32.50
C ILE A 7 -55.97 36.47 -33.45
N ALA A 8 -54.96 35.92 -34.12
CA ALA A 8 -55.04 34.59 -34.73
C ALA A 8 -53.69 33.89 -34.57
N LEU A 9 -53.76 32.73 -33.92
CA LEU A 9 -52.73 31.73 -33.69
C LEU A 9 -51.86 31.46 -34.93
N PHE A 10 -50.55 31.43 -34.75
CA PHE A 10 -49.67 30.54 -35.51
C PHE A 10 -48.69 29.86 -34.56
N LEU A 11 -49.05 28.63 -34.20
CA LEU A 11 -48.18 27.67 -33.51
C LEU A 11 -47.07 27.30 -34.49
N THR A 12 -45.85 27.78 -34.28
CA THR A 12 -44.66 27.27 -34.99
C THR A 12 -43.82 26.49 -33.99
N LEU A 13 -43.83 25.18 -34.24
CA LEU A 13 -43.14 24.13 -33.53
C LEU A 13 -41.62 24.31 -33.70
N PHE A 14 -40.95 24.88 -32.70
CA PHE A 14 -39.50 24.86 -32.62
C PHE A 14 -39.08 23.53 -31.97
N ILE A 15 -38.81 22.53 -32.81
CA ILE A 15 -38.13 21.29 -32.39
C ILE A 15 -36.68 21.68 -32.12
N GLY A 16 -36.40 22.10 -30.89
CA GLY A 16 -35.06 22.10 -30.34
C GLY A 16 -34.69 20.65 -30.04
N LEU A 17 -33.77 20.11 -30.82
CA LEU A 17 -33.07 18.85 -30.57
C LEU A 17 -32.45 18.92 -29.16
N LEU A 18 -33.14 18.36 -28.16
CA LEU A 18 -32.50 17.84 -26.97
C LEU A 18 -31.69 16.64 -27.42
N GLY A 19 -30.46 16.93 -27.86
CA GLY A 19 -29.40 15.94 -27.93
C GLY A 19 -29.28 15.33 -26.55
N CYS A 20 -29.69 14.07 -26.45
CA CYS A 20 -29.40 13.20 -25.33
C CYS A 20 -27.88 13.22 -25.18
N GLY A 21 -27.37 13.98 -24.21
CA GLY A 21 -26.02 13.80 -23.73
C GLY A 21 -26.00 12.40 -23.14
N SER A 22 -25.57 11.43 -23.96
CA SER A 22 -25.07 10.17 -23.46
C SER A 22 -24.13 10.52 -22.32
N SER A 23 -24.51 10.16 -21.09
CA SER A 23 -23.55 10.02 -20.02
C SER A 23 -22.37 9.28 -20.60
N ASP A 24 -21.20 9.91 -20.62
CA ASP A 24 -19.95 9.22 -20.91
C ASP A 24 -19.88 8.05 -19.93
N THR A 25 -20.28 6.86 -20.39
CA THR A 25 -19.73 5.62 -19.90
C THR A 25 -18.26 5.68 -20.26
N SER A 26 -17.47 6.38 -19.43
CA SER A 26 -16.05 6.10 -19.36
C SER A 26 -15.96 4.61 -19.11
N ASN A 27 -15.35 3.85 -20.04
CA ASN A 27 -15.08 2.45 -19.81
C ASN A 27 -14.25 2.34 -18.52
N SER A 28 -14.90 2.04 -17.40
CA SER A 28 -14.25 1.87 -16.11
C SER A 28 -13.32 0.67 -16.24
N LEU A 29 -12.02 0.89 -16.02
CA LEU A 29 -11.03 -0.18 -16.13
C LEU A 29 -11.24 -1.18 -15.01
N SER A 30 -10.89 -2.44 -15.26
CA SER A 30 -10.98 -3.46 -14.23
C SER A 30 -9.78 -4.40 -14.25
N LEU A 31 -9.46 -4.95 -13.09
CA LEU A 31 -8.47 -6.01 -12.96
C LEU A 31 -9.13 -7.34 -13.30
N LYS A 32 -8.59 -8.05 -14.29
CA LYS A 32 -9.06 -9.38 -14.69
C LYS A 32 -8.00 -10.43 -14.36
N PRO A 33 -8.36 -11.51 -13.64
CA PRO A 33 -7.42 -12.60 -13.38
C PRO A 33 -7.04 -13.27 -14.71
N VAL A 34 -5.79 -13.71 -14.77
CA VAL A 34 -5.25 -14.55 -15.83
C VAL A 34 -5.28 -16.01 -15.37
N ASN A 35 -5.57 -16.93 -16.29
CA ASN A 35 -5.59 -18.36 -15.99
C ASN A 35 -4.17 -18.84 -15.62
N GLY A 36 -4.11 -19.76 -14.64
CA GLY A 36 -2.86 -20.29 -14.11
C GLY A 36 -2.37 -19.54 -12.87
N LEU A 37 -1.31 -20.06 -12.28
CA LEU A 37 -0.63 -19.48 -11.12
C LEU A 37 0.86 -19.33 -11.44
N VAL A 38 1.48 -18.32 -10.84
CA VAL A 38 2.93 -18.25 -10.72
C VAL A 38 3.29 -18.82 -9.35
N THR A 39 4.06 -19.89 -9.31
CA THR A 39 4.38 -20.61 -8.08
C THR A 39 5.88 -20.68 -7.88
N PHE A 40 6.35 -20.52 -6.65
CA PHE A 40 7.77 -20.63 -6.29
C PHE A 40 7.91 -21.68 -5.20
N GLN A 41 8.71 -22.71 -5.45
CA GLN A 41 8.90 -23.79 -4.48
C GLN A 41 9.66 -23.30 -3.25
N LEU A 42 9.14 -23.64 -2.08
CA LEU A 42 9.71 -23.31 -0.78
C LEU A 42 10.51 -24.48 -0.21
N ASP A 43 11.35 -24.15 0.79
CA ASP A 43 11.88 -25.16 1.69
C ASP A 43 10.92 -25.42 2.86
N GLN A 44 11.17 -26.50 3.62
CA GLN A 44 10.36 -26.91 4.78
C GLN A 44 10.32 -25.91 5.96
N SER A 45 10.99 -24.77 5.84
CA SER A 45 11.24 -23.81 6.91
C SER A 45 10.95 -22.37 6.46
N THR A 46 10.18 -22.23 5.39
CA THR A 46 9.72 -20.95 4.85
C THR A 46 8.20 -20.96 4.84
N SER A 47 7.58 -19.90 5.34
CA SER A 47 6.13 -19.76 5.24
C SER A 47 5.73 -19.43 3.80
N ASN A 48 4.62 -20.03 3.36
CA ASN A 48 3.92 -19.68 2.11
C ASN A 48 3.20 -18.31 2.16
N VAL A 49 3.33 -17.59 3.26
CA VAL A 49 2.96 -16.17 3.36
C VAL A 49 4.21 -15.42 3.80
N SER A 50 4.74 -14.59 2.91
CA SER A 50 5.99 -13.87 3.13
C SER A 50 5.79 -12.64 4.01
N ASP A 51 6.76 -12.35 4.88
CA ASP A 51 6.78 -11.17 5.74
C ASP A 51 7.19 -9.89 4.97
N GLY A 52 7.65 -10.02 3.73
CA GLY A 52 8.00 -8.91 2.86
C GLY A 52 8.32 -9.40 1.44
N LEU A 53 7.68 -8.82 0.43
CA LEU A 53 7.79 -9.23 -0.97
C LEU A 53 8.11 -8.03 -1.85
N GLN A 54 9.17 -8.12 -2.65
CA GLN A 54 9.48 -7.13 -3.68
C GLN A 54 9.86 -7.80 -4.98
N TYR A 55 9.13 -7.44 -6.03
CA TYR A 55 9.54 -7.72 -7.40
C TYR A 55 10.57 -6.68 -7.85
N PHE A 56 11.59 -7.14 -8.56
CA PHE A 56 12.64 -6.31 -9.12
C PHE A 56 12.95 -6.73 -10.56
N PHE A 57 13.01 -5.76 -11.47
CA PHE A 57 13.46 -5.97 -12.84
C PHE A 57 14.83 -5.35 -13.02
N ASP A 58 15.83 -6.17 -13.33
CA ASP A 58 17.17 -5.69 -13.64
C ASP A 58 17.25 -5.22 -15.10
N GLU A 59 17.10 -3.93 -15.32
CA GLU A 59 17.20 -3.29 -16.65
C GLU A 59 18.53 -3.61 -17.37
N LYS A 60 19.60 -3.96 -16.64
CA LYS A 60 20.91 -4.27 -17.26
C LYS A 60 20.95 -5.66 -17.88
N THR A 61 20.31 -6.64 -17.24
CA THR A 61 20.35 -8.05 -17.65
C THR A 61 19.03 -8.52 -18.27
N GLY A 62 17.95 -7.78 -18.07
CA GLY A 62 16.59 -8.18 -18.42
C GLY A 62 16.01 -9.23 -17.46
N GLN A 63 16.66 -9.51 -16.32
CA GLN A 63 16.21 -10.53 -15.39
C GLN A 63 15.08 -10.01 -14.49
N GLU A 64 14.05 -10.82 -14.31
CA GLU A 64 12.96 -10.58 -13.36
C GLU A 64 13.22 -11.41 -12.10
N LEU A 65 13.16 -10.76 -10.93
CA LEU A 65 13.44 -11.37 -9.64
C LEU A 65 12.32 -11.09 -8.64
N LEU A 66 12.06 -12.05 -7.76
CA LEU A 66 11.22 -11.87 -6.59
C LEU A 66 12.04 -12.05 -5.31
N PHE A 67 12.04 -11.03 -4.46
CA PHE A 67 12.68 -11.06 -3.15
C PHE A 67 11.62 -11.33 -2.08
N SER A 68 11.89 -12.27 -1.19
CA SER A 68 11.02 -12.65 -0.07
C SER A 68 11.79 -12.59 1.25
N LEU A 69 11.23 -11.94 2.25
CA LEU A 69 11.77 -11.92 3.62
C LEU A 69 11.31 -13.17 4.38
N ASN A 70 12.25 -13.92 4.90
CA ASN A 70 12.02 -15.00 5.87
C ASN A 70 12.54 -14.53 7.24
N THR A 71 11.62 -14.09 8.10
CA THR A 71 11.97 -13.59 9.44
C THR A 71 12.43 -14.69 10.40
N ILE A 72 12.02 -15.94 10.18
CA ILE A 72 12.41 -17.10 11.01
C ILE A 72 13.90 -17.38 10.87
N LYS A 73 14.41 -17.33 9.64
CA LYS A 73 15.83 -17.55 9.32
C LYS A 73 16.67 -16.27 9.25
N ASN A 74 16.05 -15.10 9.40
CA ASN A 74 16.68 -13.79 9.22
C ASN A 74 17.40 -13.68 7.87
N GLU A 75 16.72 -14.07 6.80
CA GLU A 75 17.27 -14.09 5.44
C GLU A 75 16.35 -13.43 4.41
N ILE A 76 16.96 -12.96 3.32
CA ILE A 76 16.25 -12.58 2.09
C ILE A 76 16.45 -13.69 1.06
N GLN A 77 15.35 -14.27 0.60
CA GLN A 77 15.32 -15.26 -0.45
C GLN A 77 15.10 -14.58 -1.80
N VAL A 78 15.87 -14.97 -2.81
CA VAL A 78 15.82 -14.41 -4.17
C VAL A 78 15.43 -15.50 -5.14
N PHE A 79 14.27 -15.33 -5.77
CA PHE A 79 13.74 -16.23 -6.77
C PHE A 79 13.93 -15.62 -8.17
N ASP A 80 14.32 -16.45 -9.13
CA ASP A 80 14.21 -16.14 -10.55
C ASP A 80 12.74 -16.22 -10.95
N PHE A 81 12.19 -15.10 -11.41
CA PHE A 81 10.77 -14.96 -11.66
C PHE A 81 10.30 -15.72 -12.91
N GLU A 82 11.16 -15.89 -13.91
CA GLU A 82 10.82 -16.60 -15.14
C GLU A 82 10.91 -18.11 -14.97
N ARG A 83 11.93 -18.58 -14.23
CA ARG A 83 12.17 -20.00 -13.97
C ARG A 83 11.40 -20.55 -12.79
N ASN A 84 10.80 -19.68 -11.97
CA ASN A 84 10.09 -20.05 -10.75
C ASN A 84 10.98 -20.77 -9.71
N GLU A 85 12.27 -20.42 -9.67
CA GLU A 85 13.29 -21.13 -8.91
C GLU A 85 13.95 -20.22 -7.87
N LEU A 86 14.22 -20.76 -6.68
CA LEU A 86 15.08 -20.08 -5.71
C LEU A 86 16.53 -20.11 -6.19
N ILE A 87 17.13 -18.95 -6.43
CA ILE A 87 18.50 -18.84 -6.95
C ILE A 87 19.51 -18.33 -5.93
N LYS A 88 19.07 -17.63 -4.87
CA LYS A 88 19.97 -17.12 -3.83
C LYS A 88 19.29 -16.98 -2.48
N ARG A 89 20.07 -17.14 -1.41
CA ARG A 89 19.72 -16.78 -0.04
C ARG A 89 20.76 -15.83 0.52
N LEU A 90 20.31 -14.70 1.05
CA LEU A 90 21.13 -13.75 1.78
C LEU A 90 20.78 -13.92 3.26
N ALA A 91 21.55 -14.74 3.97
CA ALA A 91 21.35 -15.00 5.40
C ALA A 91 22.18 -14.04 6.25
N PHE A 92 21.60 -13.52 7.33
CA PHE A 92 22.25 -12.54 8.18
C PHE A 92 22.20 -12.97 9.64
N ASP A 93 23.33 -12.87 10.33
CA ASP A 93 23.38 -13.06 11.76
C ASP A 93 22.57 -11.98 12.47
N VAL A 94 21.82 -12.35 13.50
CA VAL A 94 21.10 -11.39 14.36
C VAL A 94 22.09 -10.63 15.25
N GLU A 95 23.07 -11.34 15.80
CA GLU A 95 24.06 -10.82 16.75
C GLU A 95 25.49 -10.93 16.22
N GLY A 96 26.45 -10.38 16.96
CA GLY A 96 27.88 -10.45 16.65
C GLY A 96 28.40 -9.27 15.82
N PRO A 97 29.69 -9.29 15.45
CA PRO A 97 30.35 -8.14 14.80
C PRO A 97 29.77 -7.77 13.43
N ARG A 98 29.13 -8.72 12.74
CA ARG A 98 28.41 -8.52 11.47
C ARG A 98 26.88 -8.63 11.63
N GLY A 99 26.39 -8.68 12.87
CA GLY A 99 24.97 -8.85 13.15
C GLY A 99 24.13 -7.66 12.67
N VAL A 100 23.00 -7.96 12.03
CA VAL A 100 22.07 -6.94 11.50
C VAL A 100 20.82 -6.75 12.37
N GLY A 101 20.72 -7.49 13.47
CA GLY A 101 19.48 -7.62 14.23
C GLY A 101 18.42 -8.44 13.47
N SER A 102 17.22 -8.52 14.05
CA SER A 102 16.08 -9.14 13.36
C SER A 102 15.57 -8.20 12.28
N ILE A 103 15.64 -8.64 11.02
CA ILE A 103 15.17 -7.90 9.85
C ILE A 103 13.65 -7.84 9.89
N GLY A 104 13.11 -6.62 9.93
CA GLY A 104 11.67 -6.37 9.86
C GLY A 104 11.18 -6.01 8.47
N ALA A 105 12.06 -5.40 7.66
CA ALA A 105 11.76 -5.03 6.29
C ALA A 105 13.04 -4.90 5.47
N PHE A 106 12.88 -4.86 4.15
CA PHE A 106 13.95 -4.56 3.22
C PHE A 106 13.44 -3.67 2.09
N TYR A 107 14.35 -3.09 1.31
CA TYR A 107 14.05 -2.38 0.08
C TYR A 107 15.11 -2.66 -0.98
N VAL A 108 14.68 -3.11 -2.15
CA VAL A 108 15.57 -3.40 -3.28
C VAL A 108 15.68 -2.14 -4.13
N HIS A 109 16.70 -1.32 -3.85
CA HIS A 109 17.04 -0.19 -4.74
C HIS A 109 17.79 -0.69 -5.99
N GLY A 110 18.64 -1.71 -5.81
CA GLY A 110 19.37 -2.40 -6.87
C GLY A 110 20.06 -3.65 -6.32
N LEU A 111 20.63 -4.48 -7.19
CA LEU A 111 21.32 -5.72 -6.79
C LEU A 111 22.61 -5.47 -6.01
N ASP A 112 23.23 -4.30 -6.12
CA ASP A 112 24.36 -3.89 -5.29
C ASP A 112 23.95 -3.04 -4.07
N SER A 113 22.65 -2.75 -3.94
CA SER A 113 22.11 -1.71 -3.08
C SER A 113 20.78 -2.11 -2.42
N LEU A 114 20.74 -3.25 -1.76
CA LEU A 114 19.61 -3.65 -0.91
C LEU A 114 19.73 -2.94 0.44
N LEU A 115 18.65 -2.34 0.91
CA LEU A 115 18.56 -1.73 2.23
C LEU A 115 17.81 -2.67 3.17
N LEU A 116 18.41 -3.03 4.30
CA LEU A 116 17.78 -3.83 5.36
C LEU A 116 17.42 -2.94 6.55
N PHE A 117 16.22 -3.14 7.07
CA PHE A 117 15.65 -2.39 8.19
C PHE A 117 15.39 -3.37 9.35
N PRO A 118 16.15 -3.26 10.45
CA PRO A 118 15.85 -3.99 11.67
C PRO A 118 14.50 -3.56 12.25
N ASN A 119 13.88 -4.42 13.07
CA ASN A 119 12.59 -4.15 13.71
C ASN A 119 12.54 -2.88 14.57
N SER A 120 13.69 -2.35 15.01
CA SER A 120 13.76 -1.12 15.79
C SER A 120 15.12 -0.44 15.69
N GLY A 121 15.13 0.85 16.01
CA GLY A 121 16.35 1.64 16.16
C GLY A 121 16.69 2.52 14.97
N GLY A 122 17.64 3.43 15.19
CA GLY A 122 18.19 4.35 14.19
C GLY A 122 19.34 3.73 13.40
N LYS A 123 19.13 2.54 12.82
CA LYS A 123 20.16 1.84 12.05
C LYS A 123 19.53 1.13 10.86
N LEU A 124 20.22 1.14 9.74
CA LEU A 124 19.90 0.33 8.56
C LEU A 124 21.19 -0.25 7.97
N PHE A 125 21.06 -1.21 7.06
CA PHE A 125 22.21 -1.85 6.42
C PHE A 125 22.10 -1.78 4.90
N LEU A 126 23.18 -1.40 4.24
CA LEU A 126 23.35 -1.49 2.79
C LEU A 126 24.05 -2.81 2.47
N VAL A 127 23.40 -3.61 1.62
CA VAL A 127 23.84 -4.95 1.23
C VAL A 127 23.87 -5.07 -0.29
N SER A 128 24.93 -5.69 -0.80
CA SER A 128 25.00 -6.11 -2.20
C SER A 128 24.64 -7.59 -2.30
N SER A 129 23.63 -7.91 -3.12
CA SER A 129 23.34 -9.30 -3.49
C SER A 129 24.34 -9.87 -4.48
N ILE A 130 25.27 -9.08 -5.02
CA ILE A 130 26.30 -9.51 -5.98
C ILE A 130 27.52 -10.08 -5.23
N ASP A 131 28.10 -9.27 -4.34
CA ASP A 131 29.36 -9.58 -3.65
C ASP A 131 29.22 -9.76 -2.13
N GLU A 132 27.99 -9.65 -1.59
CA GLU A 132 27.66 -9.83 -0.17
C GLU A 132 28.38 -8.86 0.77
N SER A 133 28.81 -7.72 0.22
CA SER A 133 29.24 -6.58 1.02
C SER A 133 28.09 -6.07 1.90
N LEU A 134 28.44 -5.71 3.14
CA LEU A 134 27.50 -5.30 4.18
C LEU A 134 28.07 -4.06 4.88
N ASN A 135 27.35 -2.96 4.83
CA ASN A 135 27.70 -1.71 5.51
C ASN A 135 26.54 -1.23 6.37
N SER A 136 26.81 -0.86 7.62
CA SER A 136 25.80 -0.25 8.47
C SER A 136 25.77 1.26 8.31
N ILE A 137 24.57 1.82 8.29
CA ILE A 137 24.33 3.27 8.35
C ILE A 137 23.50 3.54 9.60
N GLU A 138 24.08 4.24 10.56
CA GLU A 138 23.36 4.77 11.70
C GLU A 138 22.70 6.09 11.31
N TYR A 139 21.51 6.34 11.83
CA TYR A 139 20.77 7.57 11.58
C TYR A 139 20.01 8.03 12.83
N GLN A 140 19.79 9.33 12.92
CA GLN A 140 19.09 9.91 14.07
C GLN A 140 17.58 9.81 13.86
N VAL A 141 16.90 9.01 14.69
CA VAL A 141 15.43 8.99 14.70
C VAL A 141 14.94 10.34 15.25
N PRO A 142 14.12 11.12 14.50
CA PRO A 142 13.62 12.39 14.99
C PRO A 142 12.81 12.25 16.29
N GLU A 143 12.96 13.20 17.22
CA GLU A 143 12.27 13.16 18.51
C GLU A 143 10.74 13.11 18.35
N GLY A 144 10.10 12.17 19.04
CA GLY A 144 8.64 11.96 18.97
C GLY A 144 8.16 11.13 17.77
N TYR A 145 9.08 10.60 16.96
CA TYR A 145 8.79 9.78 15.78
C TYR A 145 9.40 8.39 15.87
N GLY A 146 8.86 7.47 15.06
CA GLY A 146 9.40 6.13 14.88
C GLY A 146 10.60 6.08 13.94
N SER A 147 11.33 4.97 13.99
CA SER A 147 12.31 4.60 12.97
C SER A 147 11.68 4.57 11.57
N ALA A 148 12.52 4.54 10.54
CA ALA A 148 12.07 4.55 9.15
C ALA A 148 11.19 3.32 8.91
N GLU A 149 9.94 3.55 8.53
CA GLU A 149 8.98 2.48 8.31
C GLU A 149 8.98 2.10 6.84
N VAL A 150 9.34 0.85 6.58
CA VAL A 150 9.29 0.23 5.26
C VAL A 150 8.44 -1.02 5.39
N SER A 151 7.50 -1.20 4.46
CA SER A 151 6.61 -2.36 4.47
C SER A 151 6.07 -2.62 3.07
N THR A 152 5.97 -3.89 2.70
CA THR A 152 5.23 -4.34 1.51
C THR A 152 3.97 -5.12 1.88
N THR A 153 3.67 -5.23 3.17
CA THR A 153 2.52 -5.96 3.70
C THR A 153 1.37 -4.98 3.96
N PHE A 154 0.70 -5.04 5.11
CA PHE A 154 -0.35 -4.08 5.45
C PHE A 154 0.22 -2.68 5.64
N PHE A 155 -0.56 -1.69 5.19
CA PHE A 155 -0.17 -0.28 5.19
C PHE A 155 1.17 -0.05 4.47
N SER A 156 1.27 -0.61 3.27
CA SER A 156 2.46 -0.55 2.41
C SER A 156 3.16 0.80 2.48
N ALA A 157 4.47 0.76 2.71
CA ALA A 157 5.34 1.91 2.90
C ALA A 157 6.57 1.74 2.01
N LYS A 158 6.42 2.03 0.72
CA LYS A 158 7.52 1.95 -0.25
C LYS A 158 8.38 3.23 -0.13
N PRO A 159 9.66 3.11 0.28
CA PRO A 159 10.55 4.26 0.36
C PRO A 159 11.11 4.61 -1.03
N LEU A 160 11.84 5.73 -1.09
CA LEU A 160 12.59 6.14 -2.27
C LEU A 160 14.02 6.50 -1.90
N VAL A 161 15.00 5.96 -2.63
CA VAL A 161 16.39 6.44 -2.58
C VAL A 161 16.61 7.40 -3.74
N LYS A 162 16.94 8.66 -3.44
CA LYS A 162 17.18 9.71 -4.43
C LYS A 162 18.26 10.66 -3.94
N ASN A 163 19.25 10.95 -4.80
CA ASN A 163 20.36 11.87 -4.52
C ASN A 163 21.09 11.58 -3.19
N GLY A 164 21.35 10.30 -2.89
CA GLY A 164 22.03 9.87 -1.66
C GLY A 164 21.18 9.98 -0.39
N LYS A 165 19.88 10.27 -0.51
CA LYS A 165 18.94 10.31 0.61
C LYS A 165 17.90 9.20 0.48
N LEU A 166 17.50 8.62 1.60
CA LEU A 166 16.35 7.72 1.72
C LEU A 166 15.16 8.50 2.27
N ILE A 167 14.09 8.60 1.49
CA ILE A 167 12.80 9.14 1.91
C ILE A 167 11.95 7.98 2.40
N ALA A 168 11.55 8.02 3.67
CA ALA A 168 10.79 6.95 4.31
C ALA A 168 9.60 7.48 5.12
N LYS A 169 8.57 6.65 5.22
CA LYS A 169 7.43 6.86 6.12
C LYS A 169 7.93 6.88 7.57
N THR A 170 7.25 7.66 8.41
CA THR A 170 7.36 7.53 9.87
C THR A 170 5.99 7.66 10.53
N LEU A 171 5.89 7.15 11.75
CA LEU A 171 4.72 7.31 12.61
C LEU A 171 5.07 8.18 13.80
N TYR A 172 4.08 8.97 14.23
CA TYR A 172 4.12 9.65 15.52
C TYR A 172 4.11 8.61 16.65
N GLN A 173 5.05 8.71 17.60
CA GLN A 173 5.16 7.80 18.75
C GLN A 173 4.23 8.14 19.93
N GLY A 174 3.25 9.01 19.75
CA GLY A 174 2.25 9.26 20.79
C GLY A 174 1.16 8.19 20.86
N ASN A 175 0.38 8.24 21.93
CA ASN A 175 -0.73 7.32 22.12
C ASN A 175 -1.88 7.66 21.16
N TYR A 176 -2.18 6.73 20.25
CA TYR A 176 -3.25 6.88 19.27
C TYR A 176 -4.63 7.04 19.88
N SER A 177 -4.86 6.55 21.11
CA SER A 177 -6.14 6.71 21.80
C SER A 177 -6.35 8.11 22.37
N THR A 178 -5.28 8.85 22.68
CA THR A 178 -5.37 10.16 23.34
C THR A 178 -5.00 11.35 22.46
N VAL A 179 -4.26 11.14 21.37
CA VAL A 179 -3.84 12.25 20.49
C VAL A 179 -5.04 13.03 19.96
N THR A 180 -5.01 14.35 20.03
CA THR A 180 -6.07 15.20 19.46
C THR A 180 -5.85 15.43 17.97
N ASN A 181 -6.89 15.86 17.25
CA ASN A 181 -6.76 16.27 15.84
C ASN A 181 -5.72 17.40 15.67
N GLN A 182 -5.72 18.38 16.57
CA GLN A 182 -4.77 19.51 16.54
C GLN A 182 -3.33 19.06 16.78
N GLU A 183 -3.11 18.10 17.66
CA GLU A 183 -1.76 17.54 17.89
C GLU A 183 -1.31 16.72 16.69
N LEU A 184 -2.20 15.92 16.10
CA LEU A 184 -1.90 15.07 14.96
C LEU A 184 -1.56 15.88 13.72
N SER A 185 -2.29 16.97 13.42
CA SER A 185 -2.06 17.76 12.20
C SER A 185 -0.70 18.48 12.17
N ARG A 186 0.00 18.53 13.30
CA ARG A 186 1.38 19.02 13.42
C ARG A 186 2.44 17.93 13.26
N ARG A 187 2.03 16.66 13.11
CA ARG A 187 2.95 15.53 13.00
C ARG A 187 3.28 15.26 11.55
N HIS A 188 4.58 15.16 11.29
CA HIS A 188 5.10 14.79 9.98
C HIS A 188 4.81 13.32 9.66
N THR A 189 4.63 13.01 8.39
CA THR A 189 4.33 11.66 7.89
C THR A 189 5.55 10.92 7.36
N SER A 190 6.66 11.64 7.17
CA SER A 190 7.89 11.11 6.59
C SER A 190 9.11 11.96 6.97
N TYR A 191 10.29 11.38 6.78
CA TYR A 191 11.55 12.11 6.83
C TYR A 191 12.55 11.57 5.79
N ALA A 192 13.53 12.40 5.46
CA ALA A 192 14.69 11.98 4.67
C ALA A 192 15.85 11.60 5.60
N ILE A 193 16.58 10.54 5.26
CA ILE A 193 17.85 10.14 5.87
C ILE A 193 18.96 10.35 4.84
N ASP A 194 19.97 11.15 5.15
CA ASP A 194 21.19 11.20 4.36
C ASP A 194 22.01 9.91 4.57
N LEU A 195 22.16 9.10 3.52
CA LEU A 195 22.75 7.75 3.62
C LEU A 195 24.26 7.77 3.90
N LYS A 196 24.92 8.93 3.80
CA LYS A 196 26.35 9.09 4.09
C LYS A 196 26.58 9.54 5.53
N SER A 197 25.77 10.47 6.03
CA SER A 197 25.97 11.13 7.33
C SER A 197 25.01 10.67 8.42
N GLY A 198 23.91 10.01 8.07
CA GLY A 198 22.86 9.62 9.03
C GLY A 198 21.98 10.77 9.53
N VAL A 199 22.21 12.00 9.03
CA VAL A 199 21.40 13.16 9.40
C VAL A 199 20.00 13.01 8.82
N THR A 200 18.99 13.30 9.65
CA THR A 200 17.58 13.23 9.26
C THR A 200 16.94 14.61 9.15
N ASN A 201 15.97 14.73 8.25
CA ASN A 201 15.17 15.94 8.09
C ASN A 201 13.69 15.57 7.93
N LEU A 202 12.85 16.07 8.84
CA LEU A 202 11.40 15.92 8.74
C LEU A 202 10.89 16.58 7.46
N LEU A 203 10.03 15.87 6.73
CA LEU A 203 9.48 16.35 5.46
C LEU A 203 8.02 16.78 5.65
N SER A 204 7.62 17.81 4.91
CA SER A 204 6.21 18.07 4.64
C SER A 204 5.67 16.97 3.70
N PRO A 205 4.36 16.67 3.75
CA PRO A 205 3.34 17.27 4.60
C PRO A 205 3.27 16.63 6.00
N THR A 206 2.62 17.35 6.90
CA THR A 206 2.05 16.78 8.12
C THR A 206 0.72 16.09 7.83
N PHE A 207 0.10 15.47 8.84
CA PHE A 207 -1.26 14.95 8.69
C PHE A 207 -2.26 16.05 8.29
N PRO A 208 -3.33 15.71 7.53
CA PRO A 208 -4.40 16.65 7.19
C PRO A 208 -5.01 17.32 8.43
N ASP A 209 -5.29 18.61 8.32
CA ASP A 209 -5.74 19.46 9.44
C ASP A 209 -7.09 19.04 10.03
N ASP A 210 -7.90 18.28 9.31
CA ASP A 210 -9.22 17.83 9.73
C ASP A 210 -9.38 16.31 9.71
N TYR A 211 -8.27 15.56 9.62
CA TYR A 211 -8.28 14.10 9.54
C TYR A 211 -9.21 13.48 10.60
N MET A 212 -9.14 13.91 11.86
CA MET A 212 -9.99 13.41 12.96
C MET A 212 -11.09 14.41 13.40
N ARG A 213 -11.42 15.42 12.59
CA ARG A 213 -12.35 16.49 12.98
C ARG A 213 -13.76 15.96 13.29
N SER A 214 -14.31 15.10 12.42
CA SER A 214 -15.65 14.54 12.58
C SER A 214 -15.68 13.38 13.57
N MET A 215 -14.61 12.58 13.62
CA MET A 215 -14.56 11.35 14.38
C MET A 215 -13.12 10.91 14.65
N LYS A 216 -12.89 10.34 15.83
CA LYS A 216 -11.64 9.68 16.17
C LYS A 216 -11.53 8.35 15.40
N LYS A 217 -10.49 8.21 14.58
CA LYS A 217 -10.16 6.98 13.83
C LYS A 217 -8.69 6.61 14.02
N HIS A 218 -8.26 5.47 13.52
CA HIS A 218 -6.82 5.15 13.51
C HIS A 218 -6.06 6.08 12.55
N PHE A 219 -4.78 6.34 12.83
CA PHE A 219 -3.95 7.26 12.00
C PHE A 219 -2.91 6.55 11.15
N GLN A 220 -2.96 5.22 11.04
CA GLN A 220 -2.13 4.47 10.11
C GLN A 220 -2.46 4.88 8.67
N PHE A 221 -1.45 4.81 7.81
CA PHE A 221 -1.58 5.14 6.40
C PHE A 221 -0.58 4.35 5.57
N SER A 222 -0.93 4.12 4.31
CA SER A 222 -0.01 3.66 3.29
C SER A 222 0.69 4.83 2.62
N PHE A 223 1.91 4.56 2.17
CA PHE A 223 2.89 5.50 1.65
C PHE A 223 3.59 4.89 0.44
N SER A 224 3.61 5.59 -0.69
CA SER A 224 4.36 5.16 -1.87
C SER A 224 5.18 6.32 -2.43
N ALA A 225 6.48 6.33 -2.15
CA ALA A 225 7.40 7.30 -2.73
C ALA A 225 7.95 6.80 -4.07
N THR A 226 7.91 7.67 -5.06
CA THR A 226 8.33 7.41 -6.45
C THR A 226 9.08 8.62 -6.99
N GLU A 227 9.70 8.49 -8.17
CA GLU A 227 10.32 9.63 -8.84
C GLU A 227 9.33 10.75 -9.21
N ASN A 228 8.03 10.41 -9.32
CA ASN A 228 6.96 11.36 -9.67
C ASN A 228 6.40 12.11 -8.46
N GLY A 229 6.71 11.66 -7.24
CA GLY A 229 6.16 12.17 -5.99
C GLY A 229 5.76 11.07 -5.03
N ILE A 230 5.08 11.46 -3.96
CA ILE A 230 4.70 10.60 -2.84
C ILE A 230 3.18 10.58 -2.70
N ALA A 231 2.60 9.38 -2.77
CA ALA A 231 1.18 9.17 -2.53
C ALA A 231 0.92 8.68 -1.10
N TYR A 232 -0.11 9.25 -0.47
CA TYR A 232 -0.56 8.91 0.89
C TYR A 232 -2.02 8.43 0.87
N SER A 233 -2.29 7.29 1.51
CA SER A 233 -3.62 6.71 1.67
C SER A 233 -3.88 6.42 3.15
N PHE A 234 -4.67 7.26 3.81
CA PHE A 234 -4.96 7.12 5.23
C PHE A 234 -6.09 6.12 5.51
N TRP A 235 -6.03 5.46 6.67
CA TRP A 235 -6.96 4.41 7.13
C TRP A 235 -8.43 4.71 6.82
N GLY A 236 -8.94 5.84 7.28
CA GLY A 236 -10.37 6.16 7.19
C GLY A 236 -10.63 7.46 6.44
N ASP A 237 -9.99 7.67 5.28
CA ASP A 237 -10.15 8.89 4.50
C ASP A 237 -10.37 8.58 3.02
N HIS A 238 -11.46 9.08 2.45
CA HIS A 238 -11.75 8.90 1.03
C HIS A 238 -10.76 9.67 0.15
N ASN A 239 -10.13 10.72 0.68
CA ASN A 239 -9.12 11.44 -0.03
C ASN A 239 -7.79 10.68 -0.07
N LEU A 240 -7.12 10.79 -1.21
CA LEU A 240 -5.70 10.56 -1.34
C LEU A 240 -4.98 11.90 -1.32
N TYR A 241 -3.72 11.85 -0.90
CA TYR A 241 -2.87 13.03 -0.89
C TYR A 241 -1.60 12.75 -1.71
N PHE A 242 -1.15 13.75 -2.47
CA PHE A 242 0.02 13.64 -3.32
C PHE A 242 0.98 14.80 -3.09
N LEU A 243 2.23 14.46 -2.82
CA LEU A 243 3.32 15.44 -2.74
C LEU A 243 4.26 15.22 -3.92
N LYS A 244 4.24 16.14 -4.89
CA LYS A 244 5.06 16.04 -6.10
C LYS A 244 6.57 16.14 -5.80
N ASP A 245 6.95 17.07 -4.94
CA ASP A 245 8.31 17.26 -4.45
C ASP A 245 8.30 17.91 -3.06
N GLU A 246 9.45 17.96 -2.38
CA GLU A 246 9.57 18.44 -1.00
C GLU A 246 9.12 19.89 -0.76
N ASN A 247 9.03 20.71 -1.81
CA ASN A 247 8.62 22.11 -1.75
C ASN A 247 7.20 22.33 -2.31
N ALA A 248 6.59 21.30 -2.91
CA ALA A 248 5.26 21.38 -3.48
C ALA A 248 4.18 21.48 -2.39
N GLN A 249 3.03 22.07 -2.77
CA GLN A 249 1.84 21.96 -1.94
C GLN A 249 1.30 20.54 -2.01
N LEU A 250 0.72 20.08 -0.90
CA LEU A 250 0.03 18.80 -0.86
C LEU A 250 -1.24 18.89 -1.70
N GLU A 251 -1.34 18.06 -2.73
CA GLU A 251 -2.55 17.91 -3.52
C GLU A 251 -3.48 16.93 -2.84
N GLU A 252 -4.76 17.30 -2.71
CA GLU A 252 -5.81 16.44 -2.16
C GLU A 252 -6.73 15.98 -3.29
N LYS A 253 -7.08 14.70 -3.30
CA LYS A 253 -7.91 14.12 -4.34
C LYS A 253 -8.90 13.10 -3.80
N LEU A 254 -10.18 13.36 -4.05
CA LEU A 254 -11.24 12.42 -3.71
C LEU A 254 -11.11 11.13 -4.53
N ALA A 255 -10.93 10.01 -3.84
CA ALA A 255 -10.82 8.67 -4.41
C ALA A 255 -11.64 7.70 -3.55
N ARG A 256 -12.96 7.87 -3.58
CA ARG A 256 -13.91 7.04 -2.82
C ARG A 256 -14.09 5.68 -3.50
N SER A 257 -13.97 4.61 -2.72
CA SER A 257 -14.29 3.25 -3.20
C SER A 257 -15.80 3.05 -3.19
N GLU A 258 -16.32 2.37 -4.21
CA GLU A 258 -17.73 1.96 -4.27
C GLU A 258 -18.09 0.92 -3.19
N ALA A 259 -17.11 0.17 -2.68
CA ALA A 259 -17.31 -0.74 -1.56
C ALA A 259 -17.41 -0.02 -0.19
N LEU A 260 -16.91 1.21 -0.08
CA LEU A 260 -16.92 1.99 1.17
C LEU A 260 -18.08 3.01 1.22
N VAL A 261 -19.30 2.47 1.20
CA VAL A 261 -20.54 3.26 1.29
C VAL A 261 -20.95 3.60 2.72
N THR A 262 -20.41 2.89 3.72
CA THR A 262 -20.72 3.08 5.14
C THR A 262 -20.01 4.30 5.72
N GLU A 263 -20.61 4.93 6.73
CA GLU A 263 -19.91 5.92 7.54
C GLU A 263 -18.72 5.28 8.27
N TRP A 264 -17.69 6.09 8.54
CA TRP A 264 -16.55 5.65 9.33
C TRP A 264 -16.98 5.25 10.74
N GLU A 265 -16.33 4.24 11.31
CA GLU A 265 -16.54 3.85 12.70
C GLU A 265 -15.54 4.56 13.61
N ALA A 266 -16.02 4.96 14.79
CA ALA A 266 -15.17 5.60 15.77
C ALA A 266 -14.25 4.56 16.40
N LEU A 267 -12.95 4.88 16.49
CA LEU A 267 -12.00 4.07 17.23
C LEU A 267 -12.52 3.90 18.68
N PRO A 268 -12.72 2.67 19.17
CA PRO A 268 -13.23 2.45 20.52
C PRO A 268 -12.19 2.88 21.56
N LEU A 269 -12.38 4.08 22.10
CA LEU A 269 -11.55 4.67 23.16
C LEU A 269 -11.94 4.13 24.54
N GLY A 270 -13.22 3.78 24.73
CA GLY A 270 -13.72 3.01 25.85
C GLY A 270 -13.94 1.55 25.45
N GLY A 271 -13.74 0.61 26.38
CA GLY A 271 -13.93 -0.82 26.14
C GLY A 271 -12.68 -1.68 26.34
N SER A 272 -12.84 -2.97 26.07
CA SER A 272 -11.82 -4.00 26.22
C SER A 272 -10.77 -3.97 25.10
N ARG A 273 -9.69 -4.74 25.26
CA ARG A 273 -8.73 -5.00 24.17
C ARG A 273 -9.42 -5.67 22.96
N MET A 274 -10.47 -6.45 23.21
CA MET A 274 -11.22 -7.15 22.17
C MET A 274 -11.99 -6.19 21.27
N ASP A 275 -12.59 -5.14 21.83
CA ASP A 275 -13.33 -4.14 21.05
C ASP A 275 -12.42 -3.42 20.05
N ARG A 276 -11.18 -3.10 20.48
CA ARG A 276 -10.15 -2.57 19.58
C ARG A 276 -9.72 -3.57 18.52
N ALA A 277 -9.57 -4.85 18.87
CA ALA A 277 -9.22 -5.88 17.90
C ALA A 277 -10.33 -6.07 16.84
N LYS A 278 -11.61 -6.08 17.25
CA LYS A 278 -12.77 -6.09 16.34
C LYS A 278 -12.77 -4.88 15.41
N TYR A 279 -12.47 -3.68 15.92
CA TYR A 279 -12.34 -2.47 15.10
C TYR A 279 -11.29 -2.63 14.00
N PHE A 280 -10.08 -3.08 14.32
CA PHE A 280 -9.01 -3.22 13.33
C PHE A 280 -9.28 -4.34 12.31
N ALA A 281 -10.00 -5.40 12.70
CA ALA A 281 -10.29 -6.52 11.82
C ALA A 281 -11.53 -6.31 10.94
N GLY A 282 -12.54 -5.57 11.41
CA GLY A 282 -13.86 -5.51 10.76
C GLY A 282 -14.32 -4.12 10.32
N SER A 283 -13.70 -3.02 10.78
CA SER A 283 -14.15 -1.68 10.37
C SER A 283 -13.82 -1.38 8.92
N ALA A 284 -14.66 -0.58 8.27
CA ALA A 284 -14.41 -0.10 6.92
C ALA A 284 -13.14 0.79 6.90
N HIS A 285 -12.18 0.47 6.03
CA HIS A 285 -10.93 1.22 5.91
C HIS A 285 -10.23 1.04 4.56
N TYR A 286 -9.29 1.92 4.25
CA TYR A 286 -8.32 1.74 3.18
C TYR A 286 -7.04 1.11 3.73
N GLY A 287 -6.39 0.26 2.93
CA GLY A 287 -5.07 -0.27 3.22
C GLY A 287 -4.06 0.18 2.17
N ASN A 288 -3.41 -0.82 1.57
CA ASN A 288 -2.25 -0.63 0.70
C ASN A 288 -2.48 0.35 -0.45
N ILE A 289 -1.46 1.18 -0.70
CA ILE A 289 -1.30 1.90 -1.97
C ILE A 289 0.00 1.44 -2.62
N ILE A 290 -0.12 0.87 -3.82
CA ILE A 290 1.01 0.27 -4.54
C ILE A 290 1.10 0.96 -5.90
N TYR A 291 2.22 1.64 -6.15
CA TYR A 291 2.50 2.19 -7.47
C TYR A 291 2.97 1.11 -8.43
N ASP A 292 2.43 1.18 -9.63
CA ASP A 292 2.76 0.32 -10.74
C ASP A 292 3.49 1.13 -11.83
N PRO A 293 4.81 0.97 -11.95
CA PRO A 293 5.61 1.75 -12.87
C PRO A 293 5.40 1.35 -14.34
N TYR A 294 4.84 0.17 -14.62
CA TYR A 294 4.71 -0.34 -15.99
C TYR A 294 3.46 0.18 -16.69
N ARG A 295 2.38 0.40 -15.93
CA ARG A 295 1.13 0.98 -16.45
C ARG A 295 0.90 2.41 -15.96
N GLU A 296 1.80 2.96 -15.14
CA GLU A 296 1.72 4.28 -14.52
C GLU A 296 0.40 4.51 -13.76
N VAL A 297 0.00 3.52 -12.95
CA VAL A 297 -1.22 3.58 -12.11
C VAL A 297 -0.89 3.30 -10.64
N TYR A 298 -1.82 3.61 -9.75
CA TYR A 298 -1.76 3.16 -8.36
C TYR A 298 -2.90 2.16 -8.09
N TYR A 299 -2.58 1.11 -7.34
CA TYR A 299 -3.56 0.19 -6.77
C TYR A 299 -3.82 0.54 -5.32
N ARG A 300 -5.04 0.96 -5.00
CA ARG A 300 -5.47 1.26 -3.62
C ARG A 300 -6.44 0.20 -3.14
N PHE A 301 -6.13 -0.44 -2.02
CA PHE A 301 -6.96 -1.49 -1.44
C PHE A 301 -8.00 -0.87 -0.50
N ALA A 302 -9.25 -1.30 -0.64
CA ALA A 302 -10.37 -0.86 0.18
C ALA A 302 -11.03 -2.08 0.84
N PHE A 303 -11.26 -2.00 2.14
CA PHE A 303 -11.82 -3.06 2.97
C PHE A 303 -13.19 -2.60 3.48
N PRO A 304 -14.30 -3.11 2.93
CA PRO A 304 -15.63 -2.80 3.44
C PRO A 304 -15.80 -3.34 4.86
N LYS A 305 -16.80 -2.79 5.57
CA LYS A 305 -17.14 -3.27 6.91
C LYS A 305 -17.50 -4.76 6.87
N VAL A 306 -16.96 -5.52 7.82
CA VAL A 306 -17.31 -6.91 8.08
C VAL A 306 -17.77 -7.03 9.54
N GLU A 307 -18.95 -7.62 9.74
CA GLU A 307 -19.43 -7.92 11.09
C GLU A 307 -18.58 -9.06 11.69
N VAL A 308 -18.01 -8.82 12.87
CA VAL A 308 -17.19 -9.81 13.57
C VAL A 308 -18.08 -10.63 14.50
N GLU A 309 -18.45 -11.83 14.06
CA GLU A 309 -19.27 -12.77 14.82
C GLU A 309 -18.64 -13.17 16.17
N ASP A 310 -19.49 -13.56 17.13
CA ASP A 310 -19.00 -14.03 18.42
C ASP A 310 -18.30 -15.39 18.29
N GLY A 311 -17.07 -15.47 18.79
CA GLY A 311 -16.22 -16.64 18.65
C GLY A 311 -15.35 -16.66 17.39
N ALA A 312 -15.47 -15.66 16.50
CA ALA A 312 -14.58 -15.53 15.35
C ALA A 312 -13.11 -15.35 15.79
N ASP A 313 -12.19 -15.97 15.05
CA ASP A 313 -10.76 -15.72 15.23
C ASP A 313 -10.40 -14.36 14.63
N ILE A 314 -10.31 -13.34 15.48
CA ILE A 314 -9.98 -11.98 15.07
C ILE A 314 -8.57 -11.89 14.47
N GLY A 315 -7.64 -12.74 14.90
CA GLY A 315 -6.29 -12.78 14.35
C GLY A 315 -6.31 -13.23 12.89
N VAL A 316 -7.09 -14.27 12.59
CA VAL A 316 -7.32 -14.74 11.22
C VAL A 316 -8.02 -13.67 10.40
N LEU A 317 -9.10 -13.06 10.91
CA LEU A 317 -9.84 -12.03 10.18
C LEU A 317 -8.98 -10.80 9.85
N ALA A 318 -8.16 -10.35 10.80
CA ALA A 318 -7.25 -9.22 10.59
C ALA A 318 -6.14 -9.55 9.58
N ARG A 319 -5.63 -10.78 9.59
CA ARG A 319 -4.58 -11.24 8.66
C ARG A 319 -5.13 -11.53 7.27
N PHE A 320 -6.38 -11.98 7.20
CA PHE A 320 -7.05 -12.41 5.99
C PHE A 320 -8.45 -11.79 5.89
N PRO A 321 -8.56 -10.51 5.49
CA PRO A 321 -9.84 -9.86 5.30
C PRO A 321 -10.70 -10.62 4.29
N SER A 322 -11.95 -10.90 4.65
CA SER A 322 -12.86 -11.73 3.84
C SER A 322 -13.36 -11.03 2.57
N LYS A 323 -13.36 -9.70 2.54
CA LYS A 323 -13.80 -8.89 1.41
C LYS A 323 -12.87 -7.70 1.24
N PHE A 324 -12.54 -7.39 -0.01
CA PHE A 324 -11.84 -6.18 -0.37
C PHE A 324 -12.09 -5.81 -1.83
N SER A 325 -11.83 -4.55 -2.16
CA SER A 325 -11.76 -4.06 -3.53
C SER A 325 -10.36 -3.53 -3.82
N VAL A 326 -9.94 -3.62 -5.07
CA VAL A 326 -8.74 -2.97 -5.58
C VAL A 326 -9.17 -1.85 -6.53
N MET A 327 -8.95 -0.62 -6.10
CA MET A 327 -9.15 0.58 -6.91
C MET A 327 -7.94 0.79 -7.82
N VAL A 328 -8.18 1.23 -9.04
CA VAL A 328 -7.17 1.62 -10.02
C VAL A 328 -7.22 3.12 -10.18
N LEU A 329 -6.10 3.77 -9.91
CA LEU A 329 -5.95 5.21 -9.96
C LEU A 329 -4.95 5.59 -11.04
N SER A 330 -5.23 6.63 -11.82
CA SER A 330 -4.23 7.18 -12.76
C SER A 330 -2.99 7.69 -12.00
N LYS A 331 -1.91 7.99 -12.73
CA LYS A 331 -0.71 8.63 -12.14
C LYS A 331 -0.99 9.93 -11.37
N ASP A 332 -2.05 10.63 -11.74
CA ASP A 332 -2.52 11.85 -11.07
C ASP A 332 -3.53 11.56 -9.95
N LEU A 333 -3.69 10.30 -9.52
CA LEU A 333 -4.63 9.82 -8.51
C LEU A 333 -6.13 9.97 -8.84
N ASN A 334 -6.51 10.06 -10.13
CA ASN A 334 -7.92 9.94 -10.51
C ASN A 334 -8.37 8.49 -10.41
N LEU A 335 -9.53 8.22 -9.80
CA LEU A 335 -10.14 6.90 -9.88
C LEU A 335 -10.56 6.61 -11.32
N ILE A 336 -10.00 5.55 -11.92
CA ILE A 336 -10.26 5.15 -13.31
C ILE A 336 -10.81 3.71 -13.42
N GLY A 337 -10.92 3.01 -12.29
CA GLY A 337 -11.43 1.66 -12.23
C GLY A 337 -11.52 1.14 -10.79
N GLU A 338 -12.38 0.17 -10.54
CA GLU A 338 -12.44 -0.57 -9.28
C GLU A 338 -12.82 -2.02 -9.55
N THR A 339 -12.24 -2.95 -8.82
CA THR A 339 -12.57 -4.37 -8.93
C THR A 339 -12.77 -4.94 -7.54
N GLU A 340 -14.01 -5.36 -7.28
CA GLU A 340 -14.37 -6.08 -6.07
C GLU A 340 -13.86 -7.52 -6.15
N LEU A 341 -13.12 -7.95 -5.11
CA LEU A 341 -12.62 -9.31 -4.92
C LEU A 341 -13.27 -9.89 -3.67
N SER A 342 -14.59 -10.05 -3.73
CA SER A 342 -15.43 -10.43 -2.58
C SER A 342 -15.58 -11.92 -2.33
N GLN A 343 -14.83 -12.75 -3.06
CA GLN A 343 -14.73 -14.17 -2.75
C GLN A 343 -13.87 -14.34 -1.50
N THR A 344 -14.54 -14.59 -0.36
CA THR A 344 -13.88 -14.91 0.90
C THR A 344 -12.90 -16.06 0.71
N GLY A 345 -11.76 -15.94 1.37
CA GLY A 345 -10.80 -17.03 1.48
C GLY A 345 -9.94 -17.27 0.24
N GLN A 346 -9.95 -16.37 -0.75
CA GLN A 346 -9.18 -16.56 -1.98
C GLN A 346 -7.77 -15.96 -1.94
N TYR A 347 -7.56 -14.84 -1.24
CA TYR A 347 -6.32 -14.08 -1.37
C TYR A 347 -5.70 -13.67 -0.04
N VAL A 348 -4.37 -13.55 -0.03
CA VAL A 348 -3.62 -12.94 1.07
C VAL A 348 -3.25 -11.51 0.67
N VAL A 349 -4.05 -10.54 1.09
CA VAL A 349 -3.93 -9.13 0.66
C VAL A 349 -2.61 -8.46 1.06
N SER A 350 -1.96 -8.95 2.11
CA SER A 350 -0.63 -8.51 2.55
C SER A 350 0.51 -9.05 1.68
N ASN A 351 0.23 -9.99 0.77
CA ASN A 351 1.17 -10.49 -0.22
C ASN A 351 0.69 -10.14 -1.62
N ALA A 352 0.90 -8.87 -1.95
CA ALA A 352 0.64 -8.30 -3.26
C ALA A 352 1.90 -7.59 -3.78
N PHE A 353 2.21 -7.77 -5.06
CA PHE A 353 3.30 -7.03 -5.71
C PHE A 353 2.98 -6.74 -7.17
N VAL A 354 3.68 -5.76 -7.74
CA VAL A 354 3.57 -5.40 -9.15
C VAL A 354 4.77 -5.98 -9.90
N GLY A 355 4.50 -6.80 -10.91
CA GLY A 355 5.49 -7.20 -11.92
C GLY A 355 5.18 -6.56 -13.27
N ARG A 356 6.04 -6.80 -14.27
CA ARG A 356 5.88 -6.26 -15.63
C ARG A 356 4.51 -6.55 -16.25
N ASP A 357 3.97 -7.72 -15.95
CA ASP A 357 2.73 -8.21 -16.55
C ASP A 357 1.45 -7.74 -15.86
N GLY A 358 1.50 -7.30 -14.59
CA GLY A 358 0.29 -7.02 -13.83
C GLY A 358 0.46 -6.85 -12.33
N LEU A 359 -0.66 -6.90 -11.62
CA LEU A 359 -0.70 -7.02 -10.15
C LEU A 359 -0.78 -8.51 -9.80
N TYR A 360 0.09 -8.97 -8.92
CA TYR A 360 0.09 -10.33 -8.41
C TYR A 360 -0.48 -10.34 -7.00
N LEU A 361 -1.46 -11.20 -6.75
CA LEU A 361 -2.04 -11.43 -5.43
C LEU A 361 -1.80 -12.88 -5.00
N SER A 362 -1.30 -13.08 -3.79
CA SER A 362 -1.08 -14.43 -3.27
C SER A 362 -2.40 -15.16 -3.10
N VAL A 363 -2.42 -16.43 -3.52
CA VAL A 363 -3.53 -17.38 -3.31
C VAL A 363 -3.31 -18.28 -2.10
N ASN A 364 -2.26 -18.03 -1.29
CA ASN A 364 -1.90 -18.85 -0.13
C ASN A 364 -2.78 -18.63 1.10
N HIS A 365 -4.03 -18.22 0.88
CA HIS A 365 -5.00 -18.12 1.95
C HIS A 365 -5.31 -19.54 2.46
N PRO A 366 -5.37 -19.80 3.78
CA PRO A 366 -5.57 -21.15 4.33
C PRO A 366 -6.82 -21.86 3.81
N GLU A 367 -7.87 -21.11 3.49
CA GLU A 367 -9.14 -21.62 2.95
C GLU A 367 -9.19 -21.69 1.41
N ASN A 368 -8.14 -21.27 0.68
CA ASN A 368 -8.13 -21.37 -0.77
C ASN A 368 -7.81 -22.82 -1.19
N GLU A 369 -8.64 -23.41 -2.05
CA GLU A 369 -8.42 -24.76 -2.61
C GLU A 369 -7.14 -24.86 -3.45
N GLU A 370 -6.65 -23.75 -4.01
CA GLU A 370 -5.37 -23.66 -4.74
C GLU A 370 -4.15 -23.45 -3.82
N ASN A 371 -4.32 -23.38 -2.49
CA ASN A 371 -3.21 -23.18 -1.56
C ASN A 371 -2.40 -24.48 -1.36
N GLU A 372 -1.10 -24.40 -1.63
CA GLU A 372 -0.12 -25.44 -1.32
C GLU A 372 0.95 -24.84 -0.40
N GLU A 373 1.17 -25.43 0.78
CA GLU A 373 2.08 -24.90 1.81
C GLU A 373 3.55 -24.87 1.38
N ASP A 374 3.92 -25.72 0.43
CA ASP A 374 5.28 -25.81 -0.11
C ASP A 374 5.56 -24.76 -1.22
N TYR A 375 4.62 -23.85 -1.51
CA TYR A 375 4.77 -22.87 -2.57
C TYR A 375 4.31 -21.46 -2.17
N LEU A 376 5.05 -20.45 -2.59
CA LEU A 376 4.49 -19.11 -2.76
C LEU A 376 3.72 -19.10 -4.09
N SER A 377 2.42 -18.89 -4.05
CA SER A 377 1.54 -18.99 -5.22
C SER A 377 0.80 -17.69 -5.44
N PHE A 378 0.83 -17.18 -6.67
CA PHE A 378 0.24 -15.89 -7.03
C PHE A 378 -0.66 -15.99 -8.25
N LYS A 379 -1.82 -15.32 -8.18
CA LYS A 379 -2.68 -15.05 -9.33
C LYS A 379 -2.31 -13.71 -9.95
N LEU A 380 -2.11 -13.70 -11.26
CA LEU A 380 -1.86 -12.49 -12.03
C LEU A 380 -3.19 -11.80 -12.39
N PHE A 381 -3.29 -10.51 -12.13
CA PHE A 381 -4.36 -9.63 -12.56
C PHE A 381 -3.85 -8.61 -13.57
N LYS A 382 -4.46 -8.58 -14.76
CA LYS A 382 -4.18 -7.57 -15.80
C LYS A 382 -5.25 -6.50 -15.81
N LEU A 383 -4.82 -5.25 -15.99
CA LEU A 383 -5.71 -4.12 -16.21
C LEU A 383 -6.31 -4.22 -17.62
N LYS A 384 -7.64 -4.19 -17.73
CA LYS A 384 -8.39 -4.28 -18.99
C LYS A 384 -9.47 -3.21 -19.09
#